data_AF-Q39ZA3-F1
#
_entry.id   AF-Q39ZA3-F1
#
_cell.length_a   1.000
_cell.length_b   1.000
_cell.length_c   1.000
_cell.angle_alpha   90.00
_cell.angle_beta   90.00
_cell.angle_gamma   90.00
#
_symmetry.space_group_name_H-M   'P 1'
#
loop_
_entity.id
_entity.type
_entity.pdbx_description
1 polymer ?
#
loop_
_entity_poly.entity_id
_entity_poly.type
_entity_poly.pdbx_seq_one_letter_code
_entity_poly.pdbx_strand_id
1 'polypeptide(L)'
;MSRWLKAAAAAFLMLLSTTVARAGDAQHYAVAELPTPVLNTPDFPRVFGGQDGRTVKTDHQGQIRELEFIALPGAAFTVQETLRRGGSVVHRVTTDDYPYPTTTGYFVDARFVRLTDETPHPRARKLPSRNKIITRLLAARGSRYVWGGNVRAGVPDMIRLFPPAGKLSAETERRWLLQGLDCSGLLYEATDGVTPRNTSALAGYGRGVPIAGLSTEEIRQQLEPLDLIVWKGHVIIVLDRERTIESRLGPVPGKRDGVAVRPLRDVLSEVMGKRVPVDRFAEKNGRGEKTFVVRRWYP
;
A
#
# COMPACT_ATOMS: atom_id res chain seq x y z
N MET A 1 -50.63 -49.55 -37.83
CA MET A 1 -50.39 -48.56 -36.75
C MET A 1 -48.93 -48.69 -36.28
N SER A 2 -47.99 -48.57 -37.22
CA SER A 2 -47.25 -47.37 -37.59
C SER A 2 -46.23 -46.93 -36.53
N ARG A 3 -45.00 -47.44 -36.71
CA ARG A 3 -43.75 -47.15 -35.97
C ARG A 3 -43.33 -45.66 -36.03
N TRP A 4 -44.19 -44.77 -36.51
CA TRP A 4 -43.93 -43.34 -36.71
C TRP A 4 -44.28 -42.47 -35.49
N LEU A 5 -45.05 -42.97 -34.52
CA LEU A 5 -45.43 -42.20 -33.33
C LEU A 5 -44.42 -42.27 -32.17
N LYS A 6 -43.45 -43.19 -32.21
CA LYS A 6 -42.38 -43.29 -31.18
C LYS A 6 -41.10 -42.55 -31.55
N ALA A 7 -40.95 -42.13 -32.81
CA ALA A 7 -39.79 -41.35 -33.27
C ALA A 7 -39.92 -39.85 -33.00
N ALA A 8 -41.13 -39.33 -32.75
CA ALA A 8 -41.36 -37.90 -32.48
C ALA A 8 -41.08 -37.47 -31.03
N ALA A 9 -41.02 -38.41 -30.08
CA ALA A 9 -40.76 -38.10 -28.67
C ALA A 9 -39.26 -38.08 -28.29
N ALA A 10 -38.39 -38.66 -29.12
CA ALA A 10 -36.95 -38.69 -28.87
C ALA A 10 -36.18 -37.53 -29.55
N ALA A 11 -36.78 -36.86 -30.53
CA ALA A 11 -36.17 -35.72 -31.22
C ALA A 11 -36.50 -34.35 -30.57
N PHE A 12 -37.49 -34.28 -29.68
CA PHE A 12 -37.85 -33.04 -28.97
C PHE A 12 -37.15 -32.90 -27.60
N LEU A 13 -36.52 -33.96 -27.10
CA LEU A 13 -35.79 -33.97 -25.83
C LEU A 13 -34.26 -33.90 -26.00
N MET A 14 -33.77 -33.55 -27.20
CA MET A 14 -32.35 -33.32 -27.51
C MET A 14 -32.09 -31.91 -28.07
N LEU A 15 -32.89 -30.92 -27.67
CA LEU A 15 -32.69 -29.50 -28.04
C LEU A 15 -32.92 -28.53 -26.87
N LEU A 16 -32.76 -29.04 -25.65
CA LEU A 16 -32.66 -28.25 -24.42
C LEU A 16 -31.35 -28.59 -23.68
N SER A 17 -30.28 -28.83 -24.42
CA SER A 17 -28.96 -28.43 -23.94
C SER A 17 -28.91 -26.92 -24.03
N THR A 18 -29.53 -26.25 -23.06
CA THR A 18 -29.17 -24.87 -22.75
C THR A 18 -27.69 -24.91 -22.38
N THR A 19 -26.86 -24.68 -23.40
CA THR A 19 -25.57 -24.04 -23.20
C THR A 19 -25.92 -22.75 -22.48
N VAL A 20 -25.88 -22.78 -21.14
CA VAL A 20 -25.61 -21.59 -20.36
C VAL A 20 -24.21 -21.22 -20.81
N ALA A 21 -24.15 -20.48 -21.92
CA ALA A 21 -23.01 -19.64 -22.21
C ALA A 21 -22.91 -18.80 -20.95
N ARG A 22 -21.94 -19.15 -20.10
CA ARG A 22 -21.37 -18.18 -19.17
C ARG A 22 -21.00 -17.04 -20.11
N ALA A 23 -21.81 -15.97 -20.12
CA ALA A 23 -21.36 -14.70 -20.64
C ALA A 23 -19.98 -14.55 -20.00
N GLY A 24 -18.92 -14.54 -20.80
CA GLY A 24 -17.60 -14.29 -20.26
C GLY A 24 -17.76 -13.01 -19.46
N ASP A 25 -17.57 -13.07 -18.13
CA ASP A 25 -17.68 -11.89 -17.29
C ASP A 25 -16.78 -10.86 -17.97
N ALA A 26 -17.39 -9.83 -18.56
CA ALA A 26 -16.64 -8.77 -19.19
C ALA A 26 -15.72 -8.26 -18.09
N GLN A 27 -14.41 -8.37 -18.30
CA GLN A 27 -13.45 -8.00 -17.27
C GLN A 27 -13.55 -6.50 -17.08
N HIS A 28 -14.29 -6.08 -16.07
CA HIS A 28 -14.47 -4.68 -15.77
C HIS A 28 -13.20 -4.16 -15.09
N TYR A 29 -12.78 -2.97 -15.49
CA TYR A 29 -11.68 -2.26 -14.88
C TYR A 29 -12.20 -1.05 -14.11
N ALA A 30 -11.40 -0.60 -13.16
CA ALA A 30 -11.62 0.66 -12.48
C ALA A 30 -10.35 1.50 -12.52
N VAL A 31 -10.50 2.82 -12.62
CA VAL A 31 -9.38 3.76 -12.60
C VAL A 31 -9.60 4.77 -11.47
N ALA A 32 -8.62 4.93 -10.60
CA ALA A 32 -8.63 5.95 -9.55
C ALA A 32 -8.72 7.35 -10.14
N GLU A 33 -9.79 8.10 -9.86
CA GLU A 33 -9.90 9.51 -10.25
C GLU A 33 -9.27 10.43 -9.19
N LEU A 34 -9.28 9.97 -7.93
CA LEU A 34 -8.78 10.65 -6.76
C LEU A 34 -7.77 9.75 -6.03
N PRO A 35 -6.98 10.27 -5.06
CA PRO A 35 -6.27 9.41 -4.12
C PRO A 35 -7.26 8.43 -3.48
N THR A 36 -7.13 7.14 -3.79
CA THR A 36 -8.14 6.12 -3.51
C THR A 36 -7.64 5.21 -2.39
N PRO A 37 -8.23 5.27 -1.19
CA PRO A 37 -7.89 4.33 -0.13
C PRO A 37 -8.23 2.91 -0.56
N VAL A 38 -7.26 2.01 -0.43
CA VAL A 38 -7.45 0.57 -0.66
C VAL A 38 -7.45 -0.11 0.71
N LEU A 39 -8.59 -0.72 1.05
CA LEU A 39 -8.75 -1.43 2.31
C LEU A 39 -8.68 -2.95 2.12
N ASN A 40 -8.33 -3.68 3.17
CA ASN A 40 -8.47 -5.13 3.24
C ASN A 40 -9.87 -5.59 3.73
N THR A 41 -10.84 -4.69 3.76
CA THR A 41 -12.24 -4.95 4.10
C THR A 41 -13.17 -4.17 3.16
N PRO A 42 -14.33 -4.72 2.79
CA PRO A 42 -15.34 -3.96 2.04
C PRO A 42 -16.14 -2.98 2.91
N ASP A 43 -16.01 -3.03 4.24
CA ASP A 43 -16.84 -2.25 5.17
C ASP A 43 -16.22 -0.88 5.52
N PHE A 44 -16.16 0.00 4.52
CA PHE A 44 -15.65 1.37 4.68
C PHE A 44 -16.39 2.18 5.77
N PRO A 45 -17.74 2.17 5.85
CA PRO A 45 -18.47 2.94 6.87
C PRO A 45 -18.10 2.53 8.30
N ARG A 46 -17.86 1.24 8.54
CA ARG A 46 -17.40 0.78 9.85
C ARG A 46 -16.00 1.27 10.19
N VAL A 47 -15.13 1.44 9.20
CA VAL A 47 -13.77 2.00 9.39
C VAL A 47 -13.83 3.51 9.63
N PHE A 48 -14.64 4.23 8.85
CA PHE A 48 -14.78 5.69 8.90
C PHE A 48 -16.17 6.08 9.39
N GLY A 49 -16.34 6.11 10.72
CA GLY A 49 -17.64 6.31 11.36
C GLY A 49 -17.79 5.48 12.62
N GLY A 50 -17.31 4.22 12.60
CA GLY A 50 -17.48 3.32 13.74
C GLY A 50 -18.96 3.15 14.10
N GLN A 51 -19.25 2.89 15.37
CA GLN A 51 -20.64 2.78 15.87
C GLN A 51 -21.28 4.15 16.15
N ASP A 52 -20.47 5.19 16.36
CA ASP A 52 -20.91 6.51 16.82
C ASP A 52 -20.96 7.57 15.71
N GLY A 53 -20.58 7.20 14.48
CA GLY A 53 -20.43 8.11 13.34
C GLY A 53 -19.28 9.12 13.50
N ARG A 54 -18.44 9.00 14.52
CA ARG A 54 -17.46 10.03 14.92
C ARG A 54 -16.06 9.49 15.18
N THR A 55 -15.88 8.18 15.07
CA THR A 55 -14.60 7.51 15.28
C THR A 55 -14.07 6.87 14.00
N VAL A 56 -12.74 6.84 13.89
CA VAL A 56 -12.05 6.00 12.92
C VAL A 56 -11.64 4.73 13.65
N LYS A 57 -11.89 3.56 13.06
CA LYS A 57 -11.46 2.28 13.62
C LYS A 57 -9.94 2.24 13.65
N THR A 58 -9.37 2.17 14.84
CA THR A 58 -7.93 2.05 15.04
C THR A 58 -7.59 0.97 16.06
N ASP A 59 -6.38 0.43 15.99
CA ASP A 59 -5.82 -0.41 17.03
C ASP A 59 -5.33 0.43 18.25
N HIS A 60 -4.74 -0.24 19.24
CA HIS A 60 -4.16 0.38 20.43
C HIS A 60 -3.01 1.37 20.14
N GLN A 61 -2.43 1.32 18.93
CA GLN A 61 -1.38 2.23 18.47
C GLN A 61 -1.95 3.38 17.61
N GLY A 62 -3.27 3.49 17.51
CA GLY A 62 -3.94 4.51 16.69
C GLY A 62 -3.84 4.25 15.18
N GLN A 63 -3.53 3.02 14.77
CA GLN A 63 -3.34 2.65 13.36
C GLN A 63 -4.61 2.04 12.77
N ILE A 64 -4.91 2.39 11.51
CA ILE A 64 -6.02 1.83 10.73
C ILE A 64 -5.52 0.56 10.05
N ARG A 65 -5.73 -0.60 10.70
CA ARG A 65 -5.19 -1.89 10.20
C ARG A 65 -5.87 -2.37 8.93
N GLU A 66 -7.03 -1.80 8.63
CA GLU A 66 -7.76 -2.04 7.40
C GLU A 66 -7.12 -1.34 6.19
N LEU A 67 -6.36 -0.26 6.40
CA LEU A 67 -5.72 0.47 5.30
C LEU A 67 -4.47 -0.26 4.83
N GLU A 68 -4.43 -0.60 3.54
CA GLU A 68 -3.29 -1.27 2.91
C GLU A 68 -2.38 -0.24 2.23
N PHE A 69 -2.97 0.60 1.38
CA PHE A 69 -2.30 1.74 0.77
C PHE A 69 -3.32 2.75 0.22
N ILE A 70 -2.85 3.89 -0.27
CA ILE A 70 -3.66 4.86 -1.01
C ILE A 70 -3.19 4.84 -2.47
N ALA A 71 -4.01 4.33 -3.38
CA ALA A 71 -3.71 4.35 -4.79
C ALA A 71 -3.70 5.78 -5.32
N LEU A 72 -2.68 6.12 -6.12
CA LEU A 72 -2.54 7.44 -6.71
C LEU A 72 -3.56 7.61 -7.86
N PRO A 73 -4.00 8.83 -8.17
CA PRO A 73 -4.82 9.09 -9.34
C PRO A 73 -4.22 8.47 -10.61
N GLY A 74 -5.08 7.86 -11.44
CA GLY A 74 -4.71 7.10 -12.62
C GLY A 74 -4.28 5.66 -12.35
N ALA A 75 -4.21 5.21 -11.09
CA ALA A 75 -3.99 3.80 -10.79
C ALA A 75 -5.13 2.94 -11.35
N ALA A 76 -4.75 1.88 -12.07
CA ALA A 76 -5.67 0.95 -12.67
C ALA A 76 -5.91 -0.27 -11.77
N PHE A 77 -7.14 -0.77 -11.81
CA PHE A 77 -7.59 -1.94 -11.09
C PHE A 77 -8.30 -2.90 -12.04
N THR A 78 -8.07 -4.20 -11.85
CA THR A 78 -9.00 -5.22 -12.34
C THR A 78 -10.08 -5.44 -11.30
N VAL A 79 -11.35 -5.30 -11.67
CA VAL A 79 -12.48 -5.57 -10.77
C VAL A 79 -12.77 -7.06 -10.78
N GLN A 80 -12.64 -7.67 -9.60
CA GLN A 80 -12.95 -9.09 -9.39
C GLN A 80 -14.41 -9.31 -9.01
N GLU A 81 -14.98 -8.37 -8.25
CA GLU A 81 -16.34 -8.47 -7.72
C GLU A 81 -16.87 -7.07 -7.39
N THR A 82 -18.17 -6.85 -7.58
CA THR A 82 -18.86 -5.64 -7.12
C THR A 82 -19.82 -5.98 -6.00
N LEU A 83 -19.55 -5.44 -4.81
CA LEU A 83 -20.33 -5.63 -3.60
C LEU A 83 -21.27 -4.44 -3.40
N ARG A 84 -22.56 -4.74 -3.23
CA ARG A 84 -23.58 -3.74 -2.89
C ARG A 84 -24.10 -4.05 -1.49
N ARG A 85 -23.92 -3.12 -0.54
CA ARG A 85 -24.43 -3.24 0.84
C ARG A 85 -25.07 -1.92 1.26
N GLY A 86 -26.38 -1.92 1.39
CA GLY A 86 -27.15 -0.69 1.63
C GLY A 86 -26.93 0.31 0.49
N GLY A 87 -26.62 1.56 0.83
CA GLY A 87 -26.30 2.63 -0.14
C GLY A 87 -24.85 2.65 -0.64
N SER A 88 -23.99 1.72 -0.19
CA SER A 88 -22.57 1.70 -0.56
C SER A 88 -22.28 0.65 -1.64
N VAL A 89 -21.51 1.06 -2.65
CA VAL A 89 -20.96 0.17 -3.69
C VAL A 89 -19.45 0.12 -3.52
N VAL A 90 -18.90 -1.08 -3.43
CA VAL A 90 -17.48 -1.33 -3.21
C VAL A 90 -17.01 -2.40 -4.19
N HIS A 91 -15.85 -2.21 -4.79
CA HIS A 91 -15.26 -3.15 -5.72
C HIS A 91 -14.14 -3.92 -5.04
N ARG A 92 -14.17 -5.25 -5.12
CA ARG A 92 -13.00 -6.09 -4.84
C ARG A 92 -12.08 -6.03 -6.06
N VAL A 93 -10.81 -5.74 -5.85
CA VAL A 93 -9.88 -5.40 -6.92
C VAL A 93 -8.51 -6.08 -6.77
N THR A 94 -7.79 -6.16 -7.88
CA THR A 94 -6.33 -6.33 -7.92
C THR A 94 -5.68 -5.17 -8.67
N THR A 95 -4.41 -4.89 -8.39
CA THR A 95 -3.66 -3.82 -9.04
C THR A 95 -2.16 -4.12 -9.06
N ASP A 96 -1.49 -3.72 -10.15
CA ASP A 96 -0.04 -3.83 -10.29
C ASP A 96 0.71 -2.77 -9.46
N ASP A 97 0.02 -1.73 -8.95
CA ASP A 97 0.60 -0.77 -8.01
C ASP A 97 0.79 -1.41 -6.61
N TYR A 98 0.06 -2.49 -6.29
CA TYR A 98 0.13 -3.21 -5.01
C TYR A 98 -0.13 -4.73 -5.18
N PRO A 99 0.77 -5.47 -5.87
CA PRO A 99 0.54 -6.86 -6.27
C PRO A 99 0.89 -7.87 -5.16
N TYR A 100 0.43 -7.61 -3.94
CA TYR A 100 0.75 -8.44 -2.76
C TYR A 100 -0.41 -9.36 -2.40
N PRO A 101 -0.14 -10.52 -1.79
CA PRO A 101 -1.20 -11.43 -1.38
C PRO A 101 -2.03 -10.83 -0.23
N THR A 102 -3.33 -11.11 -0.24
CA THR A 102 -4.28 -10.72 0.78
C THR A 102 -5.23 -11.88 1.09
N THR A 103 -5.54 -12.09 2.36
CA THR A 103 -6.47 -13.15 2.79
C THR A 103 -7.92 -12.80 2.44
N THR A 104 -8.29 -11.53 2.57
CA THR A 104 -9.68 -11.06 2.43
C THR A 104 -9.95 -10.37 1.09
N GLY A 105 -8.90 -9.97 0.35
CA GLY A 105 -9.01 -9.16 -0.85
C GLY A 105 -8.62 -7.71 -0.60
N TYR A 106 -8.58 -6.93 -1.68
CA TYR A 106 -8.43 -5.48 -1.65
C TYR A 106 -9.70 -4.83 -2.16
N PHE A 107 -10.09 -3.74 -1.53
CA PHE A 107 -11.38 -3.11 -1.75
C PHE A 107 -11.23 -1.61 -1.96
N VAL A 108 -11.96 -1.09 -2.94
CA VAL A 108 -12.08 0.35 -3.22
C VAL A 108 -13.54 0.75 -3.24
N ASP A 109 -13.87 1.88 -2.63
CA ASP A 109 -15.21 2.45 -2.70
C ASP A 109 -15.45 3.01 -4.12
N ALA A 110 -16.60 2.67 -4.72
CA ALA A 110 -16.92 3.01 -6.11
C ALA A 110 -16.88 4.52 -6.38
N ARG A 111 -17.03 5.37 -5.36
CA ARG A 111 -17.06 6.82 -5.50
C ARG A 111 -15.67 7.45 -5.72
N PHE A 112 -14.60 6.67 -5.58
CA PHE A 112 -13.23 7.12 -5.85
C PHE A 112 -12.71 6.76 -7.25
N VAL A 113 -13.47 5.92 -7.97
CA VAL A 113 -13.01 5.30 -9.21
C VAL A 113 -14.04 5.46 -10.32
N ARG A 114 -13.57 5.46 -11.56
CA ARG A 114 -14.42 5.34 -12.75
C ARG A 114 -14.29 3.93 -13.31
N LEU A 115 -15.42 3.29 -13.60
CA LEU A 115 -15.45 1.99 -14.27
C LEU A 115 -15.25 2.15 -15.77
N THR A 116 -14.62 1.15 -16.39
CA THR A 116 -14.42 1.06 -17.84
C THR A 116 -14.33 -0.40 -18.27
N ASP A 117 -14.82 -0.70 -19.46
CA ASP A 117 -14.70 -2.03 -20.08
C ASP A 117 -13.43 -2.15 -20.93
N GLU A 118 -12.82 -1.02 -21.28
CA GLU A 118 -11.53 -0.97 -21.95
C GLU A 118 -10.39 -1.18 -20.95
N THR A 119 -9.41 -2.02 -21.28
CA THR A 119 -8.21 -2.19 -20.47
C THR A 119 -7.48 -0.86 -20.31
N PRO A 120 -7.38 -0.31 -19.10
CA PRO A 120 -6.77 0.99 -18.88
C PRO A 120 -5.26 0.92 -19.09
N HIS A 121 -4.70 1.99 -19.64
CA HIS A 121 -3.25 2.13 -19.71
C HIS A 121 -2.64 2.21 -18.31
N PRO A 122 -1.46 1.58 -18.08
CA PRO A 122 -0.74 1.75 -16.83
C PRO A 122 -0.44 3.22 -16.56
N ARG A 123 -0.50 3.61 -15.28
CA ARG A 123 -0.15 4.97 -14.84
C ARG A 123 1.26 5.32 -15.30
N ALA A 124 1.44 6.49 -15.90
CA ALA A 124 2.76 6.99 -16.25
C ALA A 124 3.59 7.24 -14.98
N ARG A 125 4.68 6.48 -14.81
CA ARG A 125 5.61 6.60 -13.66
C ARG A 125 6.92 7.21 -14.17
N LYS A 126 7.11 8.52 -13.94
CA LYS A 126 8.37 9.19 -14.28
C LYS A 126 9.25 9.30 -13.04
N LEU A 127 10.38 8.60 -13.04
CA LEU A 127 11.36 8.68 -11.95
C LEU A 127 11.84 10.14 -11.78
N PRO A 128 11.64 10.76 -10.61
CA PRO A 128 12.13 12.11 -10.36
C PRO A 128 13.66 12.12 -10.24
N SER A 129 14.28 13.29 -10.41
CA SER A 129 15.71 13.45 -10.18
C SER A 129 16.07 13.20 -8.71
N ARG A 130 17.31 12.76 -8.44
CA ARG A 130 17.82 12.50 -7.08
C ARG A 130 17.55 13.68 -6.14
N ASN A 131 17.88 14.89 -6.58
CA ASN A 131 17.66 16.12 -5.80
C ASN A 131 16.17 16.34 -5.53
N LYS A 132 15.30 16.12 -6.51
CA LYS A 132 13.84 16.28 -6.32
C LYS A 132 13.29 15.27 -5.30
N ILE A 133 13.78 14.03 -5.31
CA ILE A 133 13.40 13.01 -4.32
C ILE A 133 13.86 13.46 -2.92
N ILE A 134 15.13 13.83 -2.77
CA ILE A 134 15.69 14.29 -1.48
C ILE A 134 14.92 15.51 -0.94
N THR A 135 14.62 16.49 -1.80
CA THR A 135 13.82 17.67 -1.42
C THR A 135 12.43 17.26 -0.92
N ARG A 136 11.75 16.33 -1.61
CA ARG A 136 10.42 15.84 -1.20
C ARG A 136 10.48 15.08 0.13
N LEU A 137 11.48 14.22 0.31
CA LEU A 137 11.71 13.51 1.57
C LEU A 137 11.90 14.50 2.72
N LEU A 138 12.79 15.48 2.57
CA LEU A 138 13.05 16.50 3.59
C LEU A 138 11.80 17.34 3.90
N ALA A 139 11.01 17.68 2.88
CA ALA A 139 9.75 18.39 3.07
C ALA A 139 8.73 17.57 3.87
N ALA A 140 8.83 16.24 3.90
CA ALA A 140 7.95 15.39 4.68
C ALA A 140 8.30 15.34 6.18
N ARG A 141 9.43 15.93 6.61
CA ARG A 141 9.81 15.97 8.03
C ARG A 141 8.69 16.50 8.91
N GLY A 142 8.39 15.79 9.99
CA GLY A 142 7.31 16.12 10.93
C GLY A 142 5.93 15.60 10.55
N SER A 143 5.76 14.99 9.38
CA SER A 143 4.52 14.31 9.01
C SER A 143 4.26 13.13 9.93
N ARG A 144 2.99 12.84 10.23
CA ARG A 144 2.61 11.75 11.13
C ARG A 144 2.80 10.38 10.49
N TYR A 145 3.03 9.38 11.34
CA TYR A 145 2.98 7.99 10.93
C TYR A 145 1.54 7.55 10.78
N VAL A 146 1.20 7.01 9.61
CA VAL A 146 -0.09 6.38 9.34
C VAL A 146 0.20 5.08 8.61
N TRP A 147 -0.13 3.94 9.22
CA TRP A 147 -0.07 2.63 8.58
C TRP A 147 -0.84 2.65 7.25
N GLY A 148 -0.22 2.19 6.15
CA GLY A 148 -0.81 2.26 4.81
C GLY A 148 -0.85 3.68 4.21
N GLY A 149 -0.40 4.70 4.94
CA GLY A 149 -0.33 6.08 4.45
C GLY A 149 0.80 6.29 3.44
N ASN A 150 0.49 6.89 2.29
CA ASN A 150 1.47 7.33 1.28
C ASN A 150 1.05 8.64 0.58
N VAL A 151 0.25 9.46 1.27
CA VAL A 151 -0.15 10.79 0.82
C VAL A 151 -0.05 11.72 2.03
N ARG A 152 1.02 12.52 2.09
CA ARG A 152 1.32 13.37 3.24
C ARG A 152 0.21 14.37 3.54
N ALA A 153 -0.42 14.90 2.50
CA ALA A 153 -1.52 15.85 2.61
C ALA A 153 -2.85 15.20 3.04
N GLY A 154 -2.92 13.87 3.05
CA GLY A 154 -4.18 13.13 3.23
C GLY A 154 -5.05 13.13 1.97
N VAL A 155 -6.27 12.66 2.14
CA VAL A 155 -7.31 12.49 1.13
C VAL A 155 -8.51 13.35 1.56
N PRO A 156 -8.57 14.64 1.15
CA PRO A 156 -9.64 15.55 1.54
C PRO A 156 -11.06 15.04 1.26
N ASP A 157 -11.21 14.29 0.16
CA ASP A 157 -12.48 13.68 -0.23
C ASP A 157 -13.03 12.67 0.79
N MET A 158 -12.22 12.18 1.73
CA MET A 158 -12.69 11.31 2.80
C MET A 158 -13.79 11.96 3.64
N ILE A 159 -13.69 13.26 3.95
CA ILE A 159 -14.73 13.97 4.72
C ILE A 159 -16.01 14.13 3.89
N ARG A 160 -15.90 14.32 2.58
CA ARG A 160 -17.05 14.46 1.68
C ARG A 160 -17.76 13.12 1.45
N LEU A 161 -16.99 12.05 1.27
CA LEU A 161 -17.49 10.72 0.92
C LEU A 161 -17.86 9.91 2.16
N PHE A 162 -17.24 10.17 3.30
CA PHE A 162 -17.57 9.56 4.59
C PHE A 162 -17.75 10.67 5.64
N PRO A 163 -18.86 11.42 5.58
CA PRO A 163 -19.06 12.57 6.46
C PRO A 163 -19.20 12.13 7.93
N PRO A 164 -18.42 12.71 8.86
CA PRO A 164 -18.58 12.44 10.28
C PRO A 164 -19.89 13.02 10.81
N ALA A 165 -20.52 12.36 11.79
CA ALA A 165 -21.76 12.80 12.44
C ALA A 165 -21.57 13.99 13.41
N GLY A 166 -20.51 14.77 13.26
CA GLY A 166 -20.21 15.93 14.11
C GLY A 166 -18.79 16.44 13.94
N LYS A 167 -18.45 17.45 14.75
CA LYS A 167 -17.11 18.05 14.77
C LYS A 167 -16.09 17.04 15.30
N LEU A 168 -15.04 16.82 14.52
CA LEU A 168 -13.93 15.95 14.90
C LEU A 168 -12.89 16.73 15.71
N SER A 169 -12.15 16.01 16.56
CA SER A 169 -10.90 16.55 17.10
C SER A 169 -9.86 16.66 15.97
N ALA A 170 -8.88 17.55 16.10
CA ALA A 170 -7.85 17.72 15.07
C ALA A 170 -7.07 16.42 14.78
N GLU A 171 -6.88 15.55 15.78
CA GLU A 171 -6.21 14.26 15.57
C GLU A 171 -7.13 13.23 14.89
N THR A 172 -8.41 13.19 15.28
CA THR A 172 -9.39 12.32 14.63
C THR A 172 -9.59 12.72 13.18
N GLU A 173 -9.67 14.01 12.89
CA GLU A 173 -9.78 14.55 11.53
C GLU A 173 -8.59 14.15 10.67
N ARG A 174 -7.36 14.31 11.17
CA ARG A 174 -6.15 13.85 10.45
C ARG A 174 -6.22 12.36 10.08
N ARG A 175 -6.65 11.52 11.02
CA ARG A 175 -6.81 10.07 10.76
C ARG A 175 -7.93 9.79 9.77
N TRP A 176 -9.02 10.54 9.86
CA TRP A 176 -10.13 10.44 8.91
C TRP A 176 -9.69 10.76 7.48
N LEU A 177 -8.84 11.77 7.35
CA LEU A 177 -8.20 12.19 6.10
C LEU A 177 -7.06 11.25 5.66
N LEU A 178 -6.70 10.23 6.45
CA LEU A 178 -5.53 9.39 6.19
C LEU A 178 -4.24 10.20 6.03
N GLN A 179 -4.14 11.33 6.73
CA GLN A 179 -3.06 12.30 6.56
C GLN A 179 -1.77 11.83 7.24
N GLY A 180 -0.88 11.22 6.45
CA GLY A 180 0.42 10.78 6.93
C GLY A 180 1.10 9.76 6.04
N LEU A 181 2.23 9.27 6.51
CA LEU A 181 3.12 8.40 5.76
C LEU A 181 3.58 7.23 6.64
N ASP A 182 3.52 5.99 6.14
CA ASP A 182 4.32 4.91 6.70
C ASP A 182 5.76 4.92 6.15
N CYS A 183 6.59 3.98 6.61
CA CYS A 183 8.01 3.91 6.25
C CYS A 183 8.23 3.80 4.73
N SER A 184 7.53 2.87 4.07
CA SER A 184 7.59 2.68 2.62
C SER A 184 6.80 3.74 1.84
N GLY A 185 5.71 4.23 2.41
CA GLY A 185 4.85 5.27 1.85
C GLY A 185 5.58 6.60 1.70
N LEU A 186 6.53 6.91 2.59
CA LEU A 186 7.43 8.05 2.47
C LEU A 186 8.24 8.02 1.16
N LEU A 187 8.88 6.89 0.84
CA LEU A 187 9.63 6.73 -0.41
C LEU A 187 8.70 6.69 -1.62
N TYR A 188 7.57 5.99 -1.49
CA TYR A 188 6.55 5.87 -2.53
C TYR A 188 6.03 7.24 -2.97
N GLU A 189 5.65 8.10 -2.03
CA GLU A 189 5.19 9.46 -2.32
C GLU A 189 6.32 10.31 -2.93
N ALA A 190 7.53 10.30 -2.36
CA ALA A 190 8.64 11.11 -2.85
C ALA A 190 9.02 10.78 -4.31
N THR A 191 8.73 9.57 -4.75
CA THR A 191 9.04 9.06 -6.10
C THR A 191 7.85 9.02 -7.06
N ASP A 192 6.72 9.63 -6.70
CA ASP A 192 5.48 9.60 -7.49
C ASP A 192 5.02 8.14 -7.79
N GLY A 193 5.20 7.25 -6.82
CA GLY A 193 4.80 5.85 -6.88
C GLY A 193 5.62 4.99 -7.83
N VAL A 194 6.92 5.31 -8.01
CA VAL A 194 7.85 4.49 -8.82
C VAL A 194 8.39 3.31 -8.03
N THR A 195 8.67 3.48 -6.73
CA THR A 195 9.21 2.40 -5.91
C THR A 195 8.12 1.40 -5.49
N PRO A 196 8.48 0.16 -5.11
CA PRO A 196 7.55 -0.74 -4.45
C PRO A 196 6.91 -0.13 -3.20
N ARG A 197 5.60 -0.39 -3.00
CA ARG A 197 4.83 0.17 -1.89
C ARG A 197 5.02 -0.52 -0.54
N ASN A 198 5.59 -1.74 -0.48
CA ASN A 198 5.81 -2.44 0.79
C ASN A 198 7.28 -2.75 1.07
N THR A 199 7.62 -2.92 2.35
CA THR A 199 9.01 -3.15 2.79
C THR A 199 9.56 -4.51 2.37
N SER A 200 8.71 -5.54 2.27
CA SER A 200 9.10 -6.87 1.80
C SER A 200 9.63 -6.87 0.36
N ALA A 201 9.02 -6.09 -0.54
CA ALA A 201 9.52 -5.92 -1.90
C ALA A 201 10.74 -5.01 -1.94
N LEU A 202 10.78 -3.94 -1.13
CA LEU A 202 11.94 -3.05 -1.03
C LEU A 202 13.21 -3.80 -0.58
N ALA A 203 13.08 -4.84 0.24
CA ALA A 203 14.17 -5.72 0.64
C ALA A 203 14.88 -6.43 -0.54
N GLY A 204 14.23 -6.54 -1.70
CA GLY A 204 14.81 -7.09 -2.94
C GLY A 204 14.94 -6.07 -4.07
N TYR A 205 14.63 -4.79 -3.83
CA TYR A 205 14.56 -3.78 -4.88
C TYR A 205 15.91 -3.11 -5.14
N GLY A 206 16.36 -3.09 -6.40
CA GLY A 206 17.67 -2.55 -6.77
C GLY A 206 18.83 -3.52 -6.54
N ARG A 207 20.06 -3.01 -6.55
CA ARG A 207 21.28 -3.79 -6.32
C ARG A 207 21.61 -3.88 -4.84
N GLY A 208 22.09 -5.04 -4.38
CA GLY A 208 22.61 -5.19 -3.02
C GLY A 208 23.94 -4.46 -2.82
N VAL A 209 24.11 -3.81 -1.67
CA VAL A 209 25.41 -3.29 -1.21
C VAL A 209 26.00 -4.30 -0.23
N PRO A 210 27.26 -4.75 -0.42
CA PRO A 210 27.88 -5.75 0.43
C PRO A 210 28.22 -5.16 1.81
N ILE A 211 27.52 -5.60 2.85
CA ILE A 211 27.64 -5.10 4.22
C ILE A 211 27.87 -6.20 5.25
N ALA A 212 27.82 -7.47 4.86
CA ALA A 212 28.01 -8.59 5.77
C ALA A 212 29.38 -8.52 6.47
N GLY A 213 29.38 -8.69 7.79
CA GLY A 213 30.58 -8.66 8.62
C GLY A 213 31.21 -7.26 8.82
N LEU A 214 30.66 -6.22 8.21
CA LEU A 214 31.18 -4.86 8.38
C LEU A 214 30.71 -4.21 9.68
N SER A 215 31.55 -3.34 10.23
CA SER A 215 31.23 -2.45 11.34
C SER A 215 30.31 -1.29 10.91
N THR A 216 29.74 -0.60 11.89
CA THR A 216 28.93 0.62 11.68
C THR A 216 29.65 1.64 10.78
N GLU A 217 30.94 1.86 11.00
CA GLU A 217 31.70 2.88 10.29
C GLU A 217 32.03 2.45 8.86
N GLU A 218 32.39 1.19 8.64
CA GLU A 218 32.61 0.63 7.31
C GLU A 218 31.32 0.67 6.47
N ILE A 219 30.17 0.30 7.06
CA ILE A 219 28.87 0.42 6.38
C ILE A 219 28.61 1.89 6.02
N ARG A 220 28.78 2.82 6.97
CA ARG A 220 28.57 4.26 6.74
C ARG A 220 29.36 4.79 5.54
N GLN A 221 30.60 4.33 5.38
CA GLN A 221 31.48 4.74 4.28
C GLN A 221 31.05 4.17 2.91
N GLN A 222 30.32 3.06 2.88
CA GLN A 222 29.78 2.48 1.65
C GLN A 222 28.45 3.07 1.19
N LEU A 223 27.69 3.67 2.11
CA LEU A 223 26.36 4.20 1.82
C LEU A 223 26.40 5.45 0.95
N GLU A 224 25.49 5.49 -0.01
CA GLU A 224 25.24 6.61 -0.93
C GLU A 224 23.84 7.21 -0.72
N PRO A 225 23.60 8.47 -1.11
CA PRO A 225 22.26 9.05 -1.10
C PRO A 225 21.24 8.16 -1.80
N LEU A 226 20.08 8.02 -1.16
CA LEU A 226 18.94 7.15 -1.53
C LEU A 226 19.18 5.65 -1.36
N ASP A 227 20.33 5.18 -0.86
CA ASP A 227 20.45 3.79 -0.41
C ASP A 227 19.39 3.50 0.67
N LEU A 228 18.83 2.29 0.65
CA LEU A 228 17.81 1.84 1.60
C LEU A 228 18.44 0.88 2.60
N ILE A 229 18.33 1.19 3.89
CA ILE A 229 18.59 0.24 4.97
C ILE A 229 17.25 -0.41 5.29
N VAL A 230 17.08 -1.70 4.97
CA VAL A 230 15.76 -2.33 4.91
C VAL A 230 15.71 -3.70 5.55
N TRP A 231 14.61 -3.99 6.22
CA TRP A 231 14.24 -5.32 6.73
C TRP A 231 12.73 -5.52 6.68
N LYS A 232 12.27 -6.76 6.91
CA LYS A 232 10.84 -7.06 6.95
C LYS A 232 10.15 -6.20 8.02
N GLY A 233 9.32 -5.25 7.57
CA GLY A 233 8.54 -4.37 8.43
C GLY A 233 9.07 -2.94 8.58
N HIS A 234 10.24 -2.58 8.03
CA HIS A 234 10.70 -1.18 8.06
C HIS A 234 11.74 -0.85 6.98
N VAL A 235 11.82 0.43 6.61
CA VAL A 235 12.84 0.97 5.72
C VAL A 235 13.31 2.34 6.21
N ILE A 236 14.61 2.57 6.10
CA ILE A 236 15.28 3.84 6.36
C ILE A 236 15.98 4.26 5.07
N ILE A 237 15.90 5.55 4.72
CA ILE A 237 16.45 6.10 3.49
C ILE A 237 17.67 6.96 3.83
N VAL A 238 18.80 6.69 3.20
CA VAL A 238 20.00 7.52 3.33
C VAL A 238 19.78 8.82 2.57
N LEU A 239 19.98 9.97 3.22
CA LEU A 239 19.90 11.28 2.56
C LEU A 239 21.27 11.70 2.02
N ASP A 240 22.30 11.47 2.81
CA ASP A 240 23.70 11.83 2.53
C ASP A 240 24.65 11.04 3.45
N ARG A 241 25.93 11.44 3.51
CA ARG A 241 26.98 10.77 4.30
C ARG A 241 26.80 10.87 5.81
N GLU A 242 25.88 11.71 6.29
CA GLU A 242 25.69 12.01 7.70
C GLU A 242 24.26 11.78 8.19
N ARG A 243 23.28 11.75 7.28
CA ARG A 243 21.86 11.79 7.65
C ARG A 243 21.05 10.70 6.96
N THR A 244 20.05 10.22 7.69
CA THR A 244 18.97 9.38 7.16
C THR A 244 17.62 10.04 7.39
N ILE A 245 16.60 9.55 6.70
CA ILE A 245 15.21 9.86 6.96
C ILE A 245 14.37 8.58 7.01
N GLU A 246 13.40 8.54 7.92
CA GLU A 246 12.48 7.43 8.07
C GLU A 246 11.13 7.94 8.57
N SER A 247 10.04 7.27 8.20
CA SER A 247 8.77 7.39 8.92
C SER A 247 8.65 6.20 9.87
N ARG A 248 8.62 6.47 11.18
CA ARG A 248 8.66 5.42 12.20
C ARG A 248 7.48 5.51 13.15
N LEU A 249 7.04 4.35 13.64
CA LEU A 249 6.11 4.30 14.75
C LEU A 249 6.87 4.62 16.04
N GLY A 250 6.40 5.63 16.78
CA GLY A 250 6.95 5.96 18.11
C GLY A 250 6.55 4.92 19.15
N PRO A 251 7.27 4.84 20.29
CA PRO A 251 6.89 3.95 21.40
C PRO A 251 5.56 4.35 22.07
N VAL A 252 5.16 5.62 21.89
CA VAL A 252 3.89 6.15 22.38
C VAL A 252 3.15 6.78 21.18
N PRO A 253 1.92 6.35 20.86
CA PRO A 253 1.14 6.90 19.77
C PRO A 253 1.02 8.43 19.86
N GLY A 254 1.20 9.14 18.74
CA GLY A 254 1.14 10.60 18.68
C GLY A 254 2.34 11.32 19.32
N LYS A 255 3.30 10.61 19.92
CA LYS A 255 4.53 11.17 20.50
C LYS A 255 5.77 10.55 19.84
N ARG A 256 6.53 11.39 19.12
CA ARG A 256 7.76 10.99 18.39
C ARG A 256 7.54 9.95 17.29
N ASP A 257 6.31 9.88 16.76
CA ASP A 257 5.95 9.11 15.58
C ASP A 257 6.05 9.95 14.31
N GLY A 258 6.23 9.28 13.17
CA GLY A 258 6.26 9.89 11.85
C GLY A 258 7.65 10.15 11.31
N VAL A 259 7.73 11.10 10.39
CA VAL A 259 8.92 11.35 9.56
C VAL A 259 9.97 12.14 10.34
N ALA A 260 11.14 11.54 10.52
CA ALA A 260 12.27 12.14 11.22
C ALA A 260 13.56 12.03 10.41
N VAL A 261 14.35 13.11 10.43
CA VAL A 261 15.74 13.11 9.97
C VAL A 261 16.63 12.80 11.17
N ARG A 262 17.57 11.89 11.01
CA ARG A 262 18.45 11.41 12.09
C ARG A 262 19.90 11.28 11.63
N PRO A 263 20.89 11.36 12.53
CA PRO A 263 22.27 11.06 12.19
C PRO A 263 22.42 9.59 11.76
N LEU A 264 23.08 9.37 10.62
CA LEU A 264 23.28 8.06 10.01
C LEU A 264 24.05 7.11 10.96
N ARG A 265 25.07 7.63 11.66
CA ARG A 265 25.86 6.85 12.61
C ARG A 265 24.99 6.30 13.74
N ASP A 266 24.12 7.13 14.31
CA ASP A 266 23.24 6.75 15.43
C ASP A 266 22.22 5.70 14.98
N VAL A 267 21.67 5.88 13.79
CA VAL A 267 20.71 4.96 13.19
C VAL A 267 21.35 3.61 12.89
N LEU A 268 22.53 3.58 12.27
CA LEU A 268 23.25 2.32 12.04
C LEU A 268 23.59 1.62 13.35
N SER A 269 24.05 2.36 14.36
CA SER A 269 24.34 1.81 15.69
C SER A 269 23.10 1.21 16.35
N GLU A 270 21.95 1.89 16.25
CA GLU A 270 20.68 1.37 16.77
C GLU A 270 20.23 0.10 16.03
N VAL A 271 20.31 0.11 14.69
CA VAL A 271 19.92 -1.04 13.85
C VAL A 271 20.83 -2.23 14.15
N MET A 272 22.15 -2.03 14.17
CA MET A 272 23.14 -3.08 14.41
C MET A 272 23.09 -3.64 15.84
N GLY A 273 22.66 -2.85 16.82
CA GLY A 273 22.41 -3.35 18.18
C GLY A 273 21.24 -4.34 18.29
N LYS A 274 20.39 -4.42 17.25
CA LYS A 274 19.20 -5.31 17.21
C LYS A 274 19.21 -6.28 16.04
N ARG A 275 20.07 -6.07 15.05
CA ARG A 275 20.06 -6.77 13.77
C ARG A 275 21.45 -6.97 13.20
N VAL A 276 21.65 -8.09 12.52
CA VAL A 276 22.91 -8.42 11.83
C VAL A 276 22.87 -7.92 10.38
N PRO A 277 23.90 -7.19 9.90
CA PRO A 277 24.01 -6.82 8.50
C PRO A 277 24.29 -8.05 7.64
N VAL A 278 23.53 -8.21 6.56
CA VAL A 278 23.73 -9.29 5.58
C VAL A 278 23.60 -8.75 4.16
N ASP A 279 24.23 -9.42 3.19
CA ASP A 279 24.16 -8.98 1.78
C ASP A 279 22.84 -9.37 1.11
N ARG A 280 22.25 -10.48 1.58
CA ARG A 280 21.00 -11.07 1.06
C ARG A 280 20.22 -11.71 2.20
N PHE A 281 18.90 -11.65 2.14
CA PHE A 281 18.06 -12.43 3.05
C PHE A 281 18.17 -13.91 2.70
N ALA A 282 18.42 -14.75 3.70
CA ALA A 282 18.30 -16.19 3.54
C ALA A 282 16.82 -16.56 3.32
N GLU A 283 16.54 -17.48 2.41
CA GLU A 283 15.17 -17.95 2.10
C GLU A 283 14.52 -18.74 3.25
N LYS A 284 15.21 -18.99 4.37
CA LYS A 284 14.69 -19.82 5.45
C LYS A 284 13.52 -19.15 6.17
N ASN A 285 12.39 -19.86 6.15
CA ASN A 285 11.19 -19.57 6.92
C ASN A 285 11.42 -19.78 8.43
N GLY A 286 11.72 -18.69 9.15
CA GLY A 286 11.49 -18.58 10.59
C GLY A 286 12.65 -18.95 11.51
N ARG A 287 12.76 -18.17 12.61
CA ARG A 287 13.72 -18.23 13.73
C ARG A 287 15.21 -18.00 13.43
N GLY A 288 15.55 -17.45 12.26
CA GLY A 288 16.88 -16.90 12.02
C GLY A 288 17.12 -15.59 12.78
N GLU A 289 18.39 -15.19 12.91
CA GLU A 289 18.78 -13.88 13.43
C GLU A 289 18.01 -12.75 12.74
N LYS A 290 17.67 -11.71 13.51
CA LYS A 290 17.07 -10.50 12.94
C LYS A 290 18.13 -9.87 12.04
N THR A 291 17.87 -9.80 10.74
CA THR A 291 18.83 -9.26 9.77
C THR A 291 18.31 -7.99 9.11
N PHE A 292 19.22 -7.25 8.48
CA PHE A 292 18.90 -6.17 7.55
C PHE A 292 19.86 -6.20 6.36
N VAL A 293 19.41 -5.65 5.23
CA VAL A 293 20.21 -5.49 4.01
C VAL A 293 20.30 -4.01 3.64
N VAL A 294 21.25 -3.69 2.76
CA VAL A 294 21.28 -2.39 2.08
C VAL A 294 20.99 -2.56 0.60
N ARG A 295 20.17 -1.66 0.05
CA ARG A 295 19.77 -1.65 -1.37
C ARG A 295 20.04 -0.30 -2.02
N ARG A 296 20.81 -0.35 -3.12
CA ARG A 296 21.04 0.77 -4.04
C ARG A 296 20.09 0.63 -5.22
N TRP A 297 19.04 1.45 -5.22
CA TRP A 297 17.95 1.34 -6.19
C TRP A 297 17.93 2.49 -7.20
N TYR A 298 18.45 3.66 -6.83
CA TYR A 298 18.49 4.82 -7.70
C TYR A 298 19.69 4.69 -8.67
N PRO A 299 19.52 4.94 -9.98
CA PRO A 299 20.58 4.81 -10.97
C PRO A 299 21.72 5.85 -10.84
#